data_AF-A0A939HQW8-F1
#
_entry.id   AF-A0A939HQW8-F1
#
_cell.length_a   1.000
_cell.length_b   1.000
_cell.length_c   1.000
_cell.angle_alpha   90.00
_cell.angle_beta   90.00
_cell.angle_gamma   90.00
#
_symmetry.space_group_name_H-M   'P 1'
#
loop_
_entity.id
_entity.type
_entity.pdbx_description
1 polymer ?
#
loop_
_entity_poly.entity_id
_entity_poly.type
_entity_poly.pdbx_seq_one_letter_code
_entity_poly.pdbx_strand_id
1 'polypeptide(L)'
;MSTAEFFHIVLENVPECETYRGIEQAANIPFATDTEQVAMLLGSGMRVSAQDTVPFALWCAARHLQDYLAALWTTAIGLGDMNMNCAIVGGIVALSAGERAHCLDRSAGTFAR
;
A
#
# COMPACT_ATOMS: atom_id res chain seq x y z
N MET A 1 -6.03 11.58 9.03
CA MET A 1 -6.97 10.66 8.37
C MET A 1 -6.84 9.30 9.02
N SER A 2 -7.94 8.69 9.45
CA SER A 2 -7.91 7.32 9.97
C SER A 2 -7.88 6.29 8.83
N THR A 3 -7.49 5.05 9.10
CA THR A 3 -7.51 3.98 8.08
C THR A 3 -8.93 3.69 7.59
N ALA A 4 -9.93 3.69 8.48
CA ALA A 4 -11.32 3.48 8.10
C ALA A 4 -11.83 4.61 7.19
N GLU A 5 -11.49 5.86 7.52
CA GLU A 5 -11.79 7.03 6.68
C GLU A 5 -11.10 6.95 5.32
N PHE A 6 -9.84 6.50 5.26
CA PHE A 6 -9.12 6.28 4.00
C PHE A 6 -9.85 5.31 3.08
N PHE A 7 -10.19 4.10 3.56
CA PHE A 7 -10.88 3.12 2.75
C PHE A 7 -12.29 3.56 2.37
N HIS A 8 -13.00 4.25 3.26
CA HIS A 8 -14.32 4.80 2.97
C HIS A 8 -14.27 5.77 1.78
N ILE A 9 -13.35 6.75 1.81
CA ILE A 9 -13.17 7.71 0.70
C ILE A 9 -12.82 6.99 -0.61
N VAL A 10 -11.93 5.99 -0.56
CA VAL A 10 -11.57 5.21 -1.76
C VAL A 10 -12.80 4.52 -2.34
N LEU A 11 -13.57 3.81 -1.51
CA LEU A 11 -14.75 3.05 -1.94
C LEU A 11 -15.85 3.96 -2.52
N GLU A 12 -16.04 5.17 -1.98
CA GLU A 12 -16.98 6.15 -2.53
C GLU A 12 -16.64 6.59 -3.97
N ASN A 13 -15.38 6.44 -4.39
CA ASN A 13 -14.88 6.89 -5.69
C ASN A 13 -14.62 5.75 -6.68
N VAL A 14 -14.88 4.49 -6.31
CA VAL A 14 -14.70 3.32 -7.18
C VAL A 14 -16.08 2.72 -7.49
N PRO A 15 -16.47 2.56 -8.76
CA PRO A 15 -17.74 1.94 -9.10
C PRO A 15 -17.75 0.46 -8.68
N GLU A 16 -18.95 -0.10 -8.47
CA GLU A 16 -19.09 -1.50 -8.09
C GLU A 16 -18.52 -2.43 -9.20
N CYS A 17 -17.42 -3.10 -8.88
CA CYS A 17 -16.68 -4.00 -9.78
C CYS A 17 -15.78 -4.96 -8.96
N GLU A 18 -15.00 -5.81 -9.64
CA GLU A 18 -14.04 -6.71 -8.96
C GLU A 18 -13.03 -5.95 -8.11
N THR A 19 -12.50 -4.82 -8.61
CA THR A 19 -11.58 -3.97 -7.86
C THR A 19 -12.23 -3.43 -6.59
N TYR A 20 -13.48 -2.94 -6.65
CA TYR A 20 -14.22 -2.46 -5.48
C TYR A 20 -14.32 -3.55 -4.41
N ARG A 21 -14.71 -4.78 -4.80
CA ARG A 21 -14.83 -5.91 -3.87
C ARG A 21 -13.48 -6.29 -3.24
N GLY A 22 -12.40 -6.23 -4.02
CA GLY A 22 -11.05 -6.44 -3.51
C GLY A 22 -10.66 -5.36 -2.49
N ILE A 23 -11.03 -4.09 -2.72
CA ILE A 23 -10.77 -2.99 -1.78
C ILE A 23 -11.58 -3.17 -0.49
N GLU A 24 -12.85 -3.60 -0.58
CA GLU A 24 -13.63 -3.96 0.62
C GLU A 24 -12.98 -5.10 1.40
N GLN A 25 -12.51 -6.14 0.70
CA GLN A 25 -11.79 -7.23 1.35
C GLN A 25 -10.52 -6.71 2.03
N ALA A 26 -9.72 -5.88 1.36
CA ALA A 26 -8.52 -5.26 1.91
C ALA A 26 -8.81 -4.48 3.19
N ALA A 27 -9.87 -3.67 3.21
CA ALA A 27 -10.27 -2.88 4.38
C ALA A 27 -10.59 -3.73 5.63
N ASN A 28 -10.95 -4.99 5.43
CA ASN A 28 -11.32 -5.93 6.50
C ASN A 28 -10.16 -6.84 6.96
N ILE A 29 -8.99 -6.81 6.30
CA ILE A 29 -7.84 -7.61 6.69
C ILE A 29 -7.06 -6.90 7.81
N PRO A 30 -6.88 -7.50 9.00
CA PRO A 30 -6.12 -6.89 10.09
C PRO A 30 -4.68 -6.59 9.68
N PHE A 31 -4.13 -5.45 10.11
CA PHE A 31 -2.72 -5.08 9.86
C PHE A 31 -1.68 -5.93 10.61
N ALA A 32 -2.13 -6.81 11.50
CA ALA A 32 -1.30 -7.85 12.10
C ALA A 32 -1.12 -9.07 11.18
N THR A 33 -1.89 -9.17 10.09
CA THR A 33 -1.75 -10.25 9.10
C THR A 33 -0.42 -10.12 8.36
N ASP A 34 0.23 -11.26 8.10
CA ASP A 34 1.48 -11.31 7.35
C ASP A 34 1.29 -10.81 5.92
N THR A 35 2.19 -9.94 5.46
CA THR A 35 2.03 -9.26 4.17
C THR A 35 2.00 -10.23 2.99
N GLU A 36 2.78 -11.31 3.03
CA GLU A 36 2.77 -12.37 2.02
C GLU A 36 1.40 -13.06 1.95
N GLN A 37 0.75 -13.28 3.09
CA GLN A 37 -0.60 -13.82 3.14
C GLN A 37 -1.61 -12.86 2.54
N VAL A 38 -1.48 -11.56 2.82
CA VAL A 38 -2.35 -10.53 2.21
C VAL A 38 -2.15 -10.49 0.68
N ALA A 39 -0.91 -10.55 0.21
CA ALA A 39 -0.60 -10.61 -1.22
C ALA A 39 -1.22 -11.85 -1.90
N MET A 40 -1.17 -13.02 -1.25
CA MET A 40 -1.84 -14.23 -1.75
C MET A 40 -3.37 -14.10 -1.79
N LEU A 41 -3.96 -13.41 -0.82
CA LEU A 41 -5.42 -13.25 -0.72
C LEU A 41 -5.98 -12.22 -1.72
N LEU A 42 -5.24 -11.14 -1.96
CA LEU A 42 -5.70 -9.99 -2.75
C LEU A 42 -5.13 -9.95 -4.18
N GLY A 43 -4.05 -10.69 -4.43
CA GLY A 43 -3.20 -10.49 -5.61
C GLY A 43 -2.19 -9.37 -5.38
N SER A 44 -0.97 -9.53 -5.92
CA SER A 44 0.08 -8.51 -5.88
C SER A 44 0.54 -8.06 -7.27
N GLY A 45 -0.34 -8.17 -8.27
CA GLY A 45 -0.17 -7.59 -9.60
C GLY A 45 0.45 -8.50 -10.66
N MET A 46 0.62 -9.79 -10.37
CA MET A 46 1.13 -10.78 -11.33
C MET A 46 0.27 -10.90 -12.60
N ARG A 47 -1.01 -10.53 -12.52
CA ARG A 47 -1.96 -10.57 -13.63
C ARG A 47 -2.08 -9.24 -14.37
N VAL A 48 -1.33 -8.22 -13.96
CA VAL A 48 -1.29 -6.88 -14.60
C VAL A 48 -2.71 -6.30 -14.76
N SER A 49 -3.48 -6.32 -13.69
CA SER A 49 -4.89 -5.90 -13.68
C SER A 49 -5.24 -5.19 -12.39
N ALA A 50 -6.16 -4.22 -12.43
CA ALA A 50 -6.47 -3.39 -11.27
C ALA A 50 -6.96 -4.22 -10.08
N GLN A 51 -7.81 -5.22 -10.32
CA GLN A 51 -8.34 -6.10 -9.27
C GLN A 51 -7.28 -7.01 -8.64
N ASP A 52 -6.14 -7.23 -9.30
CA ASP A 52 -5.01 -8.03 -8.81
C ASP A 52 -3.89 -7.17 -8.20
N THR A 53 -3.94 -5.85 -8.34
CA THR A 53 -2.87 -4.93 -7.90
C THR A 53 -3.35 -3.96 -6.82
N VAL A 54 -4.48 -3.28 -7.09
CA VAL A 54 -4.94 -2.13 -6.31
C VAL A 54 -5.32 -2.51 -4.86
N PRO A 55 -6.05 -3.62 -4.60
CA PRO A 55 -6.40 -3.98 -3.23
C PRO A 55 -5.19 -4.16 -2.31
N PHE A 56 -4.17 -4.90 -2.76
CA PHE A 56 -2.94 -5.12 -1.99
C PHE A 56 -2.13 -3.84 -1.78
N ALA A 57 -2.00 -3.02 -2.83
CA ALA A 57 -1.32 -1.73 -2.73
C ALA A 57 -2.02 -0.81 -1.70
N LEU A 58 -3.35 -0.71 -1.72
CA LEU A 58 -4.09 0.10 -0.76
C LEU A 58 -3.95 -0.41 0.67
N TRP A 59 -3.94 -1.73 0.89
CA TRP A 59 -3.67 -2.31 2.21
C TRP A 59 -2.28 -1.92 2.74
N CYS A 60 -1.24 -2.03 1.90
CA CYS A 60 0.12 -1.66 2.27
C CYS A 60 0.24 -0.17 2.60
N ALA A 61 -0.37 0.71 1.79
CA ALA A 61 -0.38 2.14 2.04
C ALA A 61 -1.14 2.48 3.33
N ALA A 62 -2.32 1.91 3.53
CA ALA A 62 -3.18 2.15 4.68
C ALA A 62 -2.53 1.76 6.01
N ARG A 63 -1.72 0.68 6.00
CA ARG A 63 -0.94 0.22 7.16
C ARG A 63 0.13 1.22 7.60
N HIS A 64 0.67 2.01 6.67
CA HIS A 64 1.84 2.86 6.85
C HIS A 64 1.67 4.28 6.28
N LEU A 65 0.48 4.88 6.39
CA LEU A 65 0.16 6.19 5.79
C LEU A 65 1.09 7.34 6.18
N GLN A 66 1.85 7.19 7.26
CA GLN A 66 2.76 8.22 7.79
C GLN A 66 4.23 7.78 7.78
N ASP A 67 4.53 6.58 7.26
CA ASP A 67 5.89 6.02 7.21
C ASP A 67 6.19 5.47 5.81
N TYR A 68 6.84 6.31 5.01
CA TYR A 68 7.15 6.02 3.62
C TYR A 68 8.05 4.78 3.46
N LEU A 69 9.10 4.65 4.28
CA LEU A 69 10.03 3.55 4.17
C LEU A 69 9.39 2.23 4.59
N ALA A 70 8.64 2.22 5.70
CA ALA A 70 7.92 1.03 6.13
C ALA A 70 6.86 0.62 5.10
N ALA A 71 6.18 1.57 4.46
CA ALA A 71 5.22 1.30 3.39
C ALA A 71 5.87 0.59 2.20
N LEU A 72 7.00 1.12 1.70
CA LEU A 72 7.70 0.52 0.56
C LEU A 72 8.28 -0.85 0.88
N TRP A 73 8.91 -1.02 2.06
CA TRP A 73 9.44 -2.33 2.44
C TRP A 73 8.37 -3.38 2.62
N THR A 74 7.26 -3.02 3.27
CA THR A 74 6.09 -3.90 3.41
C THR A 74 5.57 -4.30 2.03
N THR A 75 5.45 -3.35 1.11
CA THR A 75 4.98 -3.61 -0.25
C THR A 75 5.90 -4.58 -1.01
N ALA A 76 7.22 -4.38 -0.90
CA ALA A 76 8.21 -5.24 -1.56
C ALA A 76 8.17 -6.69 -1.07
N ILE A 77 7.84 -6.93 0.22
CA ILE A 77 7.67 -8.28 0.78
C ILE A 77 6.51 -9.03 0.12
N GLY A 78 5.47 -8.34 -0.36
CA GLY A 78 4.35 -8.98 -1.07
C GLY A 78 4.67 -9.48 -2.49
N LEU A 79 5.89 -9.24 -2.97
CA LEU A 79 6.37 -9.63 -4.29
C LEU A 79 5.40 -9.18 -5.40
N GLY A 80 5.22 -9.99 -6.44
CA GLY A 80 4.36 -9.68 -7.59
C GLY A 80 4.94 -8.60 -8.50
N ASP A 81 4.09 -7.71 -8.99
CA ASP A 81 4.52 -6.49 -9.67
C ASP A 81 4.92 -5.43 -8.64
N MET A 82 6.09 -5.68 -8.03
CA MET A 82 6.67 -4.79 -7.03
C MET A 82 6.79 -3.35 -7.54
N ASN A 83 7.08 -3.14 -8.83
CA ASN A 83 7.24 -1.81 -9.39
C ASN A 83 5.93 -1.04 -9.39
N MET A 84 4.84 -1.64 -9.89
CA MET A 84 3.52 -0.99 -9.86
C MET A 84 3.02 -0.79 -8.43
N ASN A 85 3.15 -1.81 -7.57
CA ASN A 85 2.69 -1.70 -6.18
C ASN A 85 3.42 -0.58 -5.44
N CYS A 86 4.76 -0.53 -5.52
CA CYS A 86 5.56 0.51 -4.88
C CYS A 86 5.28 1.91 -5.45
N ALA A 87 4.99 2.02 -6.75
CA ALA A 87 4.61 3.30 -7.35
C ALA A 87 3.29 3.83 -6.78
N ILE A 88 2.27 2.97 -6.66
CA ILE A 88 0.97 3.34 -6.08
C ILE A 88 1.12 3.69 -4.59
N VAL A 89 1.75 2.81 -3.82
CA VAL A 89 1.95 2.98 -2.37
C VAL A 89 2.76 4.23 -2.09
N GLY A 90 3.87 4.41 -2.80
CA GLY A 90 4.73 5.59 -2.66
C GLY A 90 3.97 6.88 -2.96
N GLY A 91 3.20 6.93 -4.05
CA GLY A 91 2.38 8.10 -4.39
C GLY A 91 1.39 8.49 -3.28
N ILE A 92 0.68 7.51 -2.73
CA ILE A 92 -0.29 7.74 -1.65
C ILE A 92 0.41 8.22 -0.37
N VAL A 93 1.45 7.50 0.07
CA VAL A 93 2.10 7.76 1.36
C VAL A 93 2.92 9.05 1.32
N ALA A 94 3.57 9.37 0.20
CA ALA A 94 4.29 10.65 0.05
C ALA A 94 3.37 11.86 0.20
N LEU A 95 2.15 11.78 -0.33
CA LEU A 95 1.15 12.85 -0.18
C LEU A 95 0.49 12.85 1.21
N SER A 96 0.42 11.70 1.87
CA SER A 96 -0.21 11.57 3.20
C SER A 96 0.71 11.95 4.37
N ALA A 97 2.01 11.63 4.29
CA ALA A 97 2.98 11.89 5.36
C ALA A 97 3.52 13.34 5.38
N GLY A 98 3.21 14.15 4.35
CA GLY A 98 3.70 15.51 4.20
C GLY A 98 5.23 15.59 4.02
N GLU A 99 5.85 16.72 4.38
CA GLU A 99 7.32 16.92 4.28
C GLU A 99 8.15 15.90 5.10
N ARG A 100 7.52 15.10 5.97
CA ARG A 100 8.18 14.00 6.69
C ARG A 100 8.40 12.74 5.84
N ALA A 101 7.89 12.67 4.62
CA ALA A 101 8.30 11.68 3.60
C ALA A 101 9.73 11.96 3.06
N HIS A 102 10.58 12.57 3.87
CA HIS A 102 11.93 12.97 3.52
C HIS A 102 12.81 11.72 3.50
N CYS A 103 12.73 10.94 2.43
CA CYS A 103 13.72 9.91 2.11
C CYS A 103 15.11 10.50 1.79
N LEU A 104 15.38 11.74 2.20
CA LEU A 104 16.62 12.49 1.97
C LEU A 104 16.94 13.38 3.17
N ASP A 105 16.70 12.92 4.40
CA ASP A 105 17.46 13.49 5.50
C ASP A 105 18.95 13.13 5.26
N ARG A 106 19.70 14.09 4.69
CA ARG A 106 21.15 13.95 4.42
C ARG A 106 21.96 13.72 5.70
N SER A 107 21.32 13.75 6.87
CA SER A 107 21.93 13.47 8.18
C SER A 107 22.12 11.97 8.45
N ALA A 108 21.40 11.08 7.75
CA ALA A 108 21.63 9.63 7.81
C ALA A 108 22.79 9.20 6.89
N GLY A 109 23.90 9.93 6.95
CA GLY A 109 25.16 9.53 6.36
C GLY A 109 25.83 8.47 7.21
N THR A 110 25.38 7.21 7.17
CA THR A 110 26.25 6.04 7.39
C THR A 110 25.61 4.76 6.86
N PHE A 111 25.69 4.51 5.55
CA PHE A 111 25.70 3.14 5.06
C PHE A 111 27.11 2.58 5.32
N ALA A 112 27.38 2.19 6.57
CA ALA A 112 28.59 1.49 6.93
C ALA A 112 28.36 -0.01 6.77
N ARG A 113 28.98 -0.53 5.69
CA ARG A 113 29.47 -1.90 5.46
C ARG A 113 28.51 -3.06 5.64
#